data_AF-A0A8D8NRC0-F1
#
_entry.id   AF-A0A8D8NRC0-F1
#
_cell.length_a   1.000
_cell.length_b   1.000
_cell.length_c   1.000
_cell.angle_alpha   90.00
_cell.angle_beta   90.00
_cell.angle_gamma   90.00
#
_symmetry.space_group_name_H-M   'P 1'
#
loop_
_entity.id
_entity.type
_entity.pdbx_description
1 polymer ?
#
loop_
_entity_poly.entity_id
_entity_poly.type
_entity_poly.pdbx_seq_one_letter_code
_entity_poly.pdbx_strand_id
1 'polypeptide(L)'
;ENPLPQQDNKLGDICFSLRYVPTAGKLTVVILEAKNLKKMDVGGLSDPYVKIALMQNGKRLKKKKTSIKKCTLNPYYNESFSFEVPFEQIQKVNLVVTVVDYDRIGTSEPIGKAVLGYNATGTELRHWSDMLASPRRPIAQWHTLKDPEDDKKD
;
A
#
# COMPACT_ATOMS: atom_id res chain seq x y z
N GLU A 1 -21.10 -30.59 15.62
CA GLU A 1 -20.96 -29.22 15.10
C GLU A 1 -19.71 -29.17 14.24
N ASN A 2 -19.79 -28.71 12.99
CA ASN A 2 -18.59 -28.46 12.19
C ASN A 2 -17.90 -27.20 12.75
N PRO A 3 -16.59 -27.21 12.99
CA PRO A 3 -15.89 -25.98 13.30
C PRO A 3 -16.01 -25.03 12.10
N LEU A 4 -16.44 -23.80 12.36
CA LEU A 4 -16.44 -22.72 11.39
C LEU A 4 -15.02 -22.59 10.80
N PRO A 5 -14.86 -22.35 9.49
CA PRO A 5 -13.54 -22.16 8.90
C PRO A 5 -12.85 -20.99 9.60
N GLN A 6 -11.66 -21.26 10.15
CA GLN A 6 -10.80 -20.28 10.81
C GLN A 6 -10.66 -19.03 9.93
N GLN A 7 -11.15 -17.90 10.44
CA GLN A 7 -11.07 -16.60 9.80
C GLN A 7 -9.69 -15.95 10.05
N ASP A 8 -8.60 -16.74 10.06
CA ASP A 8 -7.40 -16.41 10.84
C ASP A 8 -6.22 -15.80 10.08
N ASN A 9 -6.28 -15.54 8.77
CA ASN A 9 -5.11 -15.06 8.01
C ASN A 9 -5.31 -13.78 7.17
N LYS A 10 -6.35 -12.97 7.43
CA LYS A 10 -6.54 -11.71 6.69
C LYS A 10 -5.89 -10.53 7.41
N LEU A 11 -4.95 -9.86 6.74
CA LEU A 11 -4.23 -8.69 7.26
C LEU A 11 -5.02 -7.37 7.10
N GLY A 12 -6.09 -7.40 6.31
CA GLY A 12 -6.95 -6.26 5.99
C GLY A 12 -6.86 -5.86 4.51
N ASP A 13 -7.59 -4.81 4.14
CA ASP A 13 -7.57 -4.25 2.80
C ASP A 13 -7.24 -2.75 2.84
N ILE A 14 -6.57 -2.25 1.81
CA ILE A 14 -6.25 -0.83 1.63
C ILE A 14 -6.79 -0.32 0.29
N CYS A 15 -7.39 0.87 0.30
CA CYS A 15 -7.85 1.59 -0.86
C CYS A 15 -6.95 2.81 -1.12
N PHE A 16 -6.45 2.92 -2.34
CA PHE A 16 -5.72 4.10 -2.78
C PHE A 16 -5.94 4.32 -4.26
N SER A 17 -5.73 5.57 -4.70
CA SER A 17 -5.77 5.90 -6.12
C SER A 17 -4.40 6.18 -6.69
N LEU A 18 -4.23 5.82 -7.95
CA LEU A 18 -3.06 6.09 -8.76
C LEU A 18 -3.42 6.98 -9.94
N ARG A 19 -2.58 7.98 -10.18
CA ARG A 19 -2.70 8.88 -11.34
C ARG A 19 -1.32 9.16 -11.90
N TYR A 20 -1.14 8.90 -13.19
CA TYR A 20 0.11 9.21 -13.87
C TYR A 20 -0.08 10.27 -14.96
N VAL A 21 0.84 11.24 -15.02
CA VAL A 21 0.90 12.27 -16.06
C VAL A 21 2.23 12.10 -16.82
N PRO A 22 2.22 11.44 -18.00
CA PRO A 22 3.46 11.14 -18.73
C PRO A 22 4.28 12.37 -19.08
N THR A 23 3.63 13.43 -19.58
CA THR A 23 4.30 14.67 -20.00
C THR A 23 5.02 15.41 -18.87
N ALA A 24 4.62 15.17 -17.62
CA ALA A 24 5.26 15.78 -16.44
C ALA A 24 6.08 14.77 -15.65
N GLY A 25 6.16 13.51 -16.09
CA GLY A 25 6.76 12.42 -15.32
C GLY A 25 6.22 12.33 -13.90
N LYS A 26 4.92 12.56 -13.67
CA LYS A 26 4.37 12.69 -12.31
C LYS A 26 3.43 11.54 -11.97
N LEU A 27 3.80 10.75 -10.97
CA LEU A 27 2.97 9.74 -10.32
C LEU A 27 2.39 10.31 -9.03
N THR A 28 1.06 10.40 -8.96
CA THR A 28 0.33 10.79 -7.75
C THR A 28 -0.36 9.56 -7.16
N VAL A 29 -0.18 9.37 -5.85
CA VAL A 29 -0.77 8.32 -5.03
C VAL A 29 -1.61 8.99 -3.96
N VAL A 30 -2.91 8.69 -3.92
CA VAL A 30 -3.78 9.17 -2.83
C VAL A 30 -4.18 7.98 -1.98
N ILE A 31 -3.70 7.94 -0.74
CA ILE A 31 -4.13 6.93 0.23
C ILE A 31 -5.50 7.35 0.75
N LEU A 32 -6.52 6.54 0.48
CA LEU A 32 -7.90 6.87 0.82
C LEU A 32 -8.23 6.34 2.21
N GLU A 33 -8.27 5.03 2.36
CA GLU A 33 -8.65 4.36 3.61
C GLU A 33 -8.14 2.93 3.65
N ALA A 34 -8.16 2.31 4.82
CA ALA A 34 -8.00 0.87 4.99
C ALA A 34 -9.15 0.32 5.84
N LYS A 35 -9.41 -0.97 5.75
CA LYS A 35 -10.46 -1.65 6.52
C LYS A 35 -10.06 -3.03 6.96
N ASN A 36 -10.70 -3.48 8.04
CA ASN A 36 -10.51 -4.82 8.61
C ASN A 36 -9.03 -5.15 8.87
N LEU A 37 -8.24 -4.15 9.30
CA LEU A 37 -6.83 -4.36 9.60
C LEU A 37 -6.66 -5.39 10.72
N LYS A 38 -5.62 -6.22 10.62
CA LYS A 38 -5.24 -7.12 11.72
C LYS A 38 -4.85 -6.27 12.93
N LYS A 39 -5.39 -6.65 14.08
CA LYS A 39 -5.06 -6.08 15.39
C LYS A 39 -3.65 -6.51 15.80
N MET A 40 -2.78 -5.57 16.15
CA MET A 40 -1.43 -5.89 16.65
C MET A 40 -1.28 -5.69 18.16
N ASP A 41 -1.98 -4.72 18.77
CA ASP A 41 -1.81 -4.43 20.20
C ASP A 41 -2.57 -5.40 21.14
N VAL A 42 -1.86 -5.93 22.13
CA VAL A 42 -2.45 -6.71 23.24
C VAL A 42 -3.18 -5.77 24.20
N GLY A 43 -4.48 -5.57 23.96
CA GLY A 43 -5.37 -4.76 24.81
C GLY A 43 -5.82 -3.42 24.20
N GLY A 44 -5.29 -3.05 23.03
CA GLY A 44 -5.67 -1.86 22.25
C GLY A 44 -6.43 -2.21 20.97
N LEU A 45 -6.43 -1.33 19.95
CA LEU A 45 -6.68 -1.69 18.55
C LEU A 45 -5.34 -1.67 17.81
N SER A 46 -5.20 -0.79 16.81
CA SER A 46 -3.93 -0.43 16.17
C SER A 46 -3.89 1.08 15.99
N ASP A 47 -2.70 1.62 15.85
CA ASP A 47 -2.40 3.01 15.48
C ASP A 47 -1.86 3.09 14.02
N PRO A 48 -2.65 2.74 12.99
CA PRO A 48 -2.13 2.53 11.64
C PRO A 48 -1.67 3.81 10.93
N TYR A 49 -0.54 3.71 10.24
CA TYR A 49 -0.12 4.64 9.19
C TYR A 49 0.40 3.88 7.96
N VAL A 50 0.45 4.56 6.82
CA VAL A 50 0.86 3.95 5.55
C VAL A 50 2.23 4.50 5.14
N LYS A 51 3.18 3.61 4.86
CA LYS A 51 4.45 3.91 4.20
C LYS A 51 4.29 3.66 2.69
N ILE A 52 4.74 4.61 1.89
CA ILE A 52 4.74 4.52 0.43
C ILE A 52 6.19 4.60 -0.03
N ALA A 53 6.70 3.56 -0.66
CA ALA A 53 8.07 3.50 -1.16
C ALA A 53 8.09 3.25 -2.67
N LEU A 54 8.84 4.08 -3.38
CA LEU A 54 9.15 3.85 -4.79
C LEU A 54 10.48 3.09 -4.87
N MET A 55 10.47 1.95 -5.54
CA MET A 55 11.58 1.01 -5.66
C MET A 55 11.98 0.85 -7.13
N GLN A 56 13.26 0.65 -7.40
CA GLN A 56 13.78 0.28 -8.72
C GLN A 56 14.98 -0.65 -8.52
N ASN A 57 15.00 -1.79 -9.21
CA ASN A 57 16.07 -2.79 -9.11
C ASN A 57 16.45 -3.13 -7.65
N GLY A 58 15.44 -3.37 -6.81
CA GLY A 58 15.61 -3.67 -5.37
C GLY A 58 16.03 -2.48 -4.49
N LYS A 59 16.38 -1.32 -5.07
CA LYS A 59 16.78 -0.13 -4.33
C LYS A 59 15.62 0.82 -4.10
N ARG A 60 15.52 1.37 -2.89
CA ARG A 60 14.52 2.38 -2.53
C ARG A 60 14.94 3.75 -3.03
N LEU A 61 14.16 4.32 -3.94
CA LEU A 61 14.42 5.65 -4.52
C LEU A 61 13.86 6.77 -3.64
N LYS A 62 12.59 6.65 -3.23
CA LYS A 62 11.88 7.66 -2.44
C LYS A 62 10.92 6.98 -1.47
N LYS A 63 10.63 7.66 -0.35
CA LYS A 63 9.69 7.20 0.68
C LYS A 63 8.85 8.37 1.17
N LYS A 64 7.56 8.11 1.38
CA LYS A 64 6.60 9.02 2.02
C LYS A 64 5.78 8.23 3.05
N LYS A 65 5.11 8.94 3.96
CA LYS A 65 4.22 8.32 4.95
C LYS A 65 3.01 9.21 5.22
N THR A 66 1.90 8.60 5.61
CA THR A 66 0.70 9.29 6.07
C THR A 66 0.83 9.77 7.52
N SER A 67 -0.16 10.54 7.97
CA SER A 67 -0.44 10.69 9.39
C SER A 67 -0.79 9.33 10.04
N ILE A 68 -0.59 9.25 11.36
CA ILE A 68 -0.99 8.10 12.18
C ILE A 68 -2.43 8.30 12.62
N LYS A 69 -3.27 7.27 12.48
CA LYS A 69 -4.64 7.25 13.00
C LYS A 69 -4.67 6.38 14.23
N LYS A 70 -5.16 6.92 15.36
CA LYS A 70 -5.08 6.22 16.64
C LYS A 70 -6.26 5.29 16.86
N CYS A 71 -6.02 4.15 17.52
CA CYS A 71 -7.03 3.20 18.00
C CYS A 71 -8.10 2.86 16.94
N THR A 72 -7.69 2.44 15.74
CA THR A 72 -8.63 2.08 14.67
C THR A 72 -8.10 0.96 13.77
N LEU A 73 -9.00 0.08 13.33
CA LEU A 73 -8.74 -0.93 12.29
C LEU A 73 -9.33 -0.55 10.93
N ASN A 74 -9.98 0.62 10.86
CA ASN A 74 -10.60 1.16 9.65
C ASN A 74 -10.21 2.64 9.45
N PRO A 75 -8.91 2.94 9.29
CA PRO A 75 -8.45 4.32 9.19
C PRO A 75 -8.85 4.99 7.87
N TYR A 76 -9.30 6.24 7.96
CA TYR A 76 -9.48 7.14 6.82
C TYR A 76 -8.34 8.16 6.76
N TYR A 77 -7.67 8.26 5.61
CA TYR A 77 -6.51 9.12 5.40
C TYR A 77 -6.85 10.29 4.46
N ASN A 78 -7.23 9.98 3.22
CA ASN A 78 -7.37 10.93 2.11
C ASN A 78 -6.14 11.85 1.93
N GLU A 79 -4.95 11.25 1.97
CA GLU A 79 -3.66 11.95 1.90
C GLU A 79 -2.99 11.73 0.53
N SER A 80 -2.55 12.82 -0.10
CA SER A 80 -2.00 12.81 -1.47
C SER A 80 -0.48 12.96 -1.47
N PHE A 81 0.19 12.11 -2.26
CA PHE A 81 1.63 12.04 -2.39
C PHE A 81 2.03 12.02 -3.85
N SER A 82 3.03 12.82 -4.23
CA SER A 82 3.56 12.83 -5.60
C SER A 82 5.02 12.39 -5.67
N PHE A 83 5.35 11.64 -6.72
CA PHE A 83 6.68 11.18 -7.08
C PHE A 83 6.99 11.59 -8.53
N GLU A 84 8.24 11.95 -8.78
CA GLU A 84 8.77 12.19 -10.11
C GLU A 84 9.31 10.88 -10.67
N VAL A 85 8.69 10.39 -11.73
CA VAL A 85 9.03 9.16 -12.45
C VAL A 85 8.91 9.46 -13.95
N PRO A 86 10.02 9.58 -14.69
CA PRO A 86 10.02 9.72 -16.14
C PRO A 86 9.26 8.58 -16.82
N PHE A 87 8.67 8.84 -17.98
CA PHE A 87 7.84 7.85 -18.68
C PHE A 87 8.64 6.59 -19.05
N GLU A 88 9.91 6.74 -19.39
CA GLU A 88 10.83 5.65 -19.75
C GLU A 88 11.17 4.75 -18.55
N GLN A 89 10.88 5.22 -17.33
CA GLN A 89 11.15 4.52 -16.08
C GLN A 89 9.89 3.98 -15.40
N ILE A 90 8.68 4.43 -15.77
CA ILE A 90 7.45 4.03 -15.06
C ILE A 90 7.18 2.51 -15.13
N GLN A 91 7.64 1.84 -16.18
CA GLN A 91 7.53 0.40 -16.32
C GLN A 91 8.66 -0.38 -15.64
N LYS A 92 9.63 0.31 -15.01
CA LYS A 92 10.80 -0.29 -14.34
C LYS A 92 10.79 -0.08 -12.83
N VAL A 93 9.77 0.60 -12.31
CA VAL A 93 9.63 0.88 -10.89
C VAL A 93 8.55 -0.01 -10.27
N ASN A 94 8.68 -0.24 -8.97
CA ASN A 94 7.65 -0.81 -8.13
C ASN A 94 7.21 0.23 -7.09
N LEU A 95 5.91 0.30 -6.84
CA LEU A 95 5.32 1.07 -5.75
C LEU A 95 4.94 0.10 -4.63
N VAL A 96 5.58 0.24 -3.48
CA VAL A 96 5.31 -0.56 -2.29
C VAL A 96 4.50 0.28 -1.31
N VAL A 97 3.29 -0.18 -1.01
CA VAL A 97 2.37 0.44 -0.05
C VAL A 97 2.28 -0.48 1.16
N THR A 98 2.74 -0.04 2.32
CA THR A 98 2.79 -0.85 3.55
C THR A 98 1.98 -0.19 4.65
N VAL A 99 1.02 -0.90 5.21
CA VAL A 99 0.33 -0.49 6.44
C VAL A 99 1.17 -0.94 7.62
N VAL A 100 1.41 -0.02 8.56
CA VAL A 100 2.28 -0.23 9.72
C VAL A 100 1.53 0.21 10.96
N ASP A 101 1.60 -0.61 12.00
CA ASP A 101 1.13 -0.23 13.32
C ASP A 101 2.19 0.61 14.04
N TYR A 102 1.78 1.74 14.60
CA TYR A 102 2.70 2.63 15.30
C TYR A 102 2.70 2.36 16.80
N ASP A 103 3.77 1.73 17.27
CA ASP A 103 4.05 1.66 18.70
C ASP A 103 4.74 2.91 19.23
N ARG A 104 4.20 3.50 20.30
CA ARG A 104 4.86 4.59 21.04
C ARG A 104 6.12 4.12 21.76
N ILE A 105 6.11 2.88 22.23
CA ILE A 105 7.20 2.24 22.97
C ILE A 105 7.45 0.90 22.26
N GLY A 106 8.65 0.73 21.70
CA GLY A 106 8.99 -0.46 20.91
C GLY A 106 9.18 -0.16 19.42
N THR A 107 9.07 -1.19 18.60
CA THR A 107 9.33 -1.11 17.15
C THR A 107 8.02 -1.19 16.40
N SER A 108 7.67 -0.15 15.63
CA SER A 108 6.49 -0.16 14.76
C SER A 108 6.51 -1.33 13.77
N GLU A 109 5.50 -2.19 13.84
CA GLU A 109 5.42 -3.42 13.06
C GLU A 109 4.57 -3.29 11.79
N PRO A 110 5.01 -3.86 10.64
CA PRO A 110 4.18 -3.89 9.44
C PRO A 110 2.99 -4.85 9.62
N ILE A 111 1.78 -4.35 9.38
CA ILE A 111 0.55 -5.16 9.35
C ILE A 111 0.51 -5.96 8.04
N GLY A 112 0.81 -5.30 6.92
CA GLY A 112 0.81 -5.91 5.60
C GLY A 112 1.16 -4.93 4.49
N LYS A 113 1.34 -5.44 3.27
CA LYS A 113 1.73 -4.62 2.11
C LYS A 113 0.99 -4.99 0.83
N ALA A 114 0.96 -4.05 -0.11
CA ALA A 114 0.62 -4.25 -1.51
C ALA A 114 1.76 -3.72 -2.39
N VAL A 115 2.13 -4.47 -3.43
CA VAL A 115 3.23 -4.13 -4.34
C VAL A 115 2.71 -4.04 -5.76
N LEU A 116 2.83 -2.86 -6.37
CA LEU A 116 2.36 -2.54 -7.71
C LEU A 116 3.56 -2.21 -8.60
N GLY A 117 3.40 -2.30 -9.92
CA GLY A 117 4.45 -1.96 -10.88
C GLY A 117 4.93 -3.16 -11.69
N TYR A 118 6.20 -3.12 -12.08
CA TYR A 118 6.82 -4.06 -13.03
C TYR A 118 6.67 -5.54 -12.65
N ASN A 119 6.86 -5.87 -11.37
CA ASN A 119 6.82 -7.25 -10.88
C ASN A 119 5.45 -7.66 -10.31
N ALA A 120 4.43 -6.82 -10.46
CA ALA A 120 3.12 -7.09 -9.87
C ALA A 120 2.35 -8.16 -10.67
N THR A 121 1.44 -8.85 -9.99
CA THR A 121 0.51 -9.81 -10.59
C THR A 121 -0.92 -9.50 -10.12
N GLY A 122 -1.93 -10.13 -10.73
CA GLY A 122 -3.32 -10.03 -10.28
C GLY A 122 -3.87 -8.60 -10.25
N THR A 123 -4.53 -8.24 -9.14
CA THR A 123 -5.19 -6.94 -8.95
C THR A 123 -4.21 -5.77 -8.96
N GLU A 124 -3.01 -5.96 -8.41
CA GLU A 124 -1.96 -4.94 -8.37
C GLU A 124 -1.44 -4.59 -9.76
N LEU A 125 -1.22 -5.59 -10.61
CA LEU A 125 -0.86 -5.38 -12.01
C LEU A 125 -1.98 -4.67 -12.76
N ARG A 126 -3.22 -5.15 -12.62
CA ARG A 126 -4.38 -4.54 -13.26
C ARG A 126 -4.52 -3.06 -12.90
N HIS A 127 -4.39 -2.71 -11.62
CA HIS A 127 -4.48 -1.32 -11.18
C HIS A 127 -3.37 -0.45 -11.78
N TRP A 128 -2.15 -0.97 -11.87
CA TRP A 128 -1.03 -0.28 -12.51
C TRP A 128 -1.26 -0.10 -14.02
N SER A 129 -1.74 -1.14 -14.70
CA SER A 129 -2.10 -1.09 -16.13
C SER A 129 -3.22 -0.11 -16.41
N ASP A 130 -4.29 -0.11 -15.61
CA ASP A 130 -5.42 0.80 -15.74
C ASP A 130 -4.99 2.27 -15.57
N MET A 131 -4.07 2.54 -14.63
CA MET A 131 -3.45 3.86 -14.47
C MET A 131 -2.69 4.29 -15.72
N LEU A 132 -1.89 3.40 -16.32
CA LEU A 132 -1.11 3.71 -17.53
C LEU A 132 -2.01 3.87 -18.78
N ALA A 133 -3.08 3.08 -18.88
CA ALA A 133 -4.07 3.14 -19.95
C ALA A 133 -4.99 4.37 -19.84
N SER A 134 -5.07 5.00 -18.65
CA SER A 134 -5.89 6.19 -18.41
C SER A 134 -5.05 7.41 -17.98
N PRO A 135 -4.20 7.97 -18.87
CA PRO A 135 -3.34 9.11 -18.53
C PRO A 135 -4.14 10.28 -17.93
N ARG A 136 -3.59 10.90 -16.89
CA ARG A 136 -4.19 12.06 -16.19
C ARG A 136 -5.51 11.77 -15.45
N ARG A 137 -6.00 10.53 -15.44
CA ARG A 137 -7.18 10.13 -14.65
C ARG A 137 -6.73 9.39 -13.38
N PRO A 138 -7.25 9.73 -12.20
CA PRO A 138 -7.06 8.91 -11.01
C PRO A 138 -7.90 7.64 -11.12
N ILE A 139 -7.27 6.49 -10.90
CA ILE A 139 -7.91 5.19 -10.78
C ILE A 139 -7.81 4.78 -9.31
N ALA A 140 -8.95 4.51 -8.66
CA ALA A 140 -8.98 4.03 -7.28
C ALA A 140 -9.25 2.52 -7.26
N GLN A 141 -8.55 1.79 -6.39
CA GLN A 141 -8.72 0.34 -6.28
C GLN A 141 -8.42 -0.14 -4.86
N TRP A 142 -9.17 -1.16 -4.44
CA TRP A 142 -8.91 -1.90 -3.21
C TRP A 142 -7.86 -3.01 -3.44
N HIS A 143 -6.96 -3.18 -2.48
CA HIS A 143 -5.94 -4.24 -2.47
C HIS A 143 -5.98 -4.96 -1.13
N THR A 144 -6.00 -6.30 -1.18
CA THR A 144 -5.84 -7.13 0.01
C THR A 144 -4.37 -7.13 0.43
N LEU A 145 -4.12 -6.85 1.71
CA LEU A 145 -2.78 -6.80 2.27
C LEU A 145 -2.17 -8.21 2.33
N LYS A 146 -0.94 -8.32 1.82
CA LYS A 146 -0.12 -9.54 1.85
C LYS A 146 0.95 -9.45 2.92
N ASP A 147 1.51 -10.60 3.28
CA ASP A 147 2.55 -10.69 4.30
C ASP A 147 3.74 -9.79 3.93
N PRO A 148 4.23 -8.95 4.85
CA PRO A 148 5.36 -8.08 4.58
C PRO A 148 6.66 -8.83 4.25
N GLU A 149 6.79 -10.11 4.64
CA GLU A 149 8.02 -10.90 4.48
C GLU A 149 8.07 -11.79 3.23
N ASP A 150 6.97 -11.95 2.50
CA ASP A 150 6.90 -12.89 1.36
C ASP A 150 7.87 -12.58 0.20
N ASP A 151 8.42 -11.36 0.11
CA ASP A 151 9.40 -10.99 -0.93
C ASP A 151 10.83 -11.50 -0.62
N LYS A 152 11.07 -12.15 0.53
CA LYS A 152 12.41 -12.65 0.94
C LYS A 152 12.64 -14.13 0.60
N LYS A 153 11.70 -14.82 -0.05
CA LYS A 153 11.73 -16.28 -0.25
C LYS A 153 12.30 -16.75 -1.59
N ASP A 154 12.74 -15.83 -2.46
CA ASP A 154 13.36 -16.15 -3.75
C ASP A 154 14.84 -15.75 -3.80
#